data_AF-I0HKR6-F1
#
_entry.id   AF-I0HKR6-F1
#
_cell.length_a   1.000
_cell.length_b   1.000
_cell.length_c   1.000
_cell.angle_alpha   90.00
_cell.angle_beta   90.00
_cell.angle_gamma   90.00
#
_symmetry.space_group_name_H-M   'P 1'
#
loop_
_entity.id
_entity.type
_entity.pdbx_description
1 polymer ?
#
loop_
_entity_poly.entity_id
_entity_poly.type
_entity_poly.pdbx_seq_one_letter_code
_entity_poly.pdbx_strand_id
1 'polypeptide(L)'
;MKRLAWIAALGTAALLSAGPAAAQDAVKVAEVPADTISLHYYRPDGSYAGWGVHFWESFEKVQDGKVVGPRDKADMPIMGISWGNPMKPTGQDGFGMYWQVKANEFRNGKINYIIHKGDNKDCTKDSTWMLPQGRQVFINAGDCTAYFTLEEALKARK
;
A
#
# COMPACT_ATOMS: atom_id res chain seq x y z
N MET A 1 -56.28 -60.71 16.08
CA MET A 1 -55.46 -59.57 16.53
C MET A 1 -54.10 -59.66 15.85
N LYS A 2 -53.87 -58.87 14.79
CA LYS A 2 -52.66 -58.90 13.96
C LYS A 2 -51.62 -57.92 14.53
N ARG A 3 -50.38 -58.35 14.77
CA ARG A 3 -49.24 -57.47 15.03
C ARG A 3 -48.28 -57.58 13.85
N LEU A 4 -48.23 -56.54 13.01
CA LEU A 4 -47.19 -56.37 12.00
C LEU A 4 -45.99 -55.69 12.66
N ALA A 5 -44.82 -56.33 12.56
CA ALA A 5 -43.54 -55.72 12.88
C ALA A 5 -43.05 -54.92 11.66
N TRP A 6 -42.70 -53.66 11.87
CA TRP A 6 -42.03 -52.82 10.88
C TRP A 6 -40.53 -52.82 11.16
N ILE A 7 -39.74 -53.19 10.16
CA ILE A 7 -38.27 -53.11 10.19
C ILE A 7 -37.89 -51.68 9.83
N ALA A 8 -37.18 -51.00 10.73
CA ALA A 8 -36.56 -49.70 10.48
C ALA A 8 -35.27 -49.89 9.67
N ALA A 9 -35.18 -49.25 8.50
CA ALA A 9 -33.94 -49.16 7.73
C ALA A 9 -33.08 -48.01 8.28
N LEU A 10 -31.85 -48.31 8.70
CA LEU A 10 -30.85 -47.32 9.09
C LEU A 10 -30.38 -46.52 7.87
N GLY A 11 -30.58 -45.20 7.90
CA GLY A 11 -29.87 -44.27 7.04
C GLY A 11 -28.56 -43.84 7.68
N THR A 12 -27.42 -44.15 7.07
CA THR A 12 -26.11 -43.57 7.43
C THR A 12 -26.05 -42.11 6.98
N ALA A 13 -26.13 -41.19 7.93
CA ALA A 13 -25.81 -39.79 7.71
C ALA A 13 -24.28 -39.60 7.72
N ALA A 14 -23.71 -39.22 6.58
CA ALA A 14 -22.32 -38.76 6.51
C ALA A 14 -22.24 -37.33 7.08
N LEU A 15 -21.63 -37.18 8.24
CA LEU A 15 -21.29 -35.88 8.82
C LEU A 15 -20.04 -35.33 8.09
N LEU A 16 -20.25 -34.35 7.21
CA LEU A 16 -19.18 -33.46 6.76
C LEU A 16 -18.80 -32.54 7.92
N SER A 17 -17.74 -32.87 8.64
CA SER A 17 -17.12 -31.97 9.61
C SER A 17 -16.41 -30.85 8.85
N ALA A 18 -17.06 -29.69 8.73
CA ALA A 18 -16.38 -28.44 8.40
C ALA A 18 -15.44 -28.09 9.56
N GLY A 19 -14.14 -28.34 9.39
CA GLY A 19 -13.13 -27.85 10.33
C GLY A 19 -13.14 -26.32 10.36
N PRO A 20 -12.73 -25.69 11.48
CA PRO A 20 -12.63 -24.24 11.53
C PRO A 20 -11.64 -23.78 10.48
N ALA A 21 -12.12 -23.00 9.50
CA ALA A 21 -11.24 -22.21 8.65
C ALA A 21 -10.37 -21.36 9.59
N ALA A 22 -9.05 -21.56 9.54
CA ALA A 22 -8.11 -20.73 10.27
C ALA A 22 -8.44 -19.28 9.93
N ALA A 23 -8.84 -18.49 10.93
CA ALA A 23 -8.95 -17.05 10.79
C ALA A 23 -7.55 -16.56 10.44
N GLN A 24 -7.32 -16.28 9.15
CA GLN A 24 -6.11 -15.60 8.71
C GLN A 24 -6.10 -14.25 9.44
N ASP A 25 -5.06 -13.97 10.22
CA ASP A 25 -4.84 -12.66 10.80
C ASP A 25 -4.83 -11.63 9.65
N ALA A 26 -5.92 -10.89 9.52
CA ALA A 26 -6.06 -9.90 8.48
C ALA A 26 -4.96 -8.84 8.66
N VAL A 27 -4.21 -8.56 7.59
CA VAL A 27 -3.17 -7.52 7.60
C VAL A 27 -3.82 -6.19 7.96
N LYS A 28 -3.47 -5.65 9.13
CA LYS A 28 -3.96 -4.34 9.61
C LYS A 28 -3.03 -3.24 9.14
N VAL A 29 -3.58 -2.25 8.45
CA VAL A 29 -2.85 -1.07 7.97
C VAL A 29 -3.20 0.15 8.80
N ALA A 30 -2.25 1.07 8.95
CA ALA A 30 -2.51 2.33 9.63
C ALA A 30 -3.60 3.12 8.89
N GLU A 31 -4.52 3.73 9.64
CA GLU A 31 -5.48 4.66 9.04
C GLU A 31 -4.76 5.85 8.42
N VAL A 32 -5.32 6.39 7.33
CA VAL A 32 -4.83 7.60 6.68
C VAL A 32 -5.55 8.79 7.31
N PRO A 33 -4.88 9.63 8.11
CA PRO A 33 -5.51 10.81 8.70
C PRO A 33 -6.16 11.71 7.65
N ALA A 34 -7.15 12.49 8.09
CA ALA A 34 -7.71 13.54 7.25
C ALA A 34 -6.59 14.46 6.70
N ASP A 35 -6.75 14.85 5.44
CA ASP A 35 -5.81 15.72 4.70
C ASP A 35 -4.38 15.18 4.55
N THR A 36 -4.17 13.88 4.67
CA THR A 36 -2.86 13.24 4.43
C THR A 36 -2.91 12.27 3.26
N ILE A 37 -1.73 11.97 2.72
CA ILE A 37 -1.47 10.79 1.93
C ILE A 37 -0.70 9.76 2.77
N SER A 38 -0.75 8.49 2.36
CA SER A 38 0.04 7.42 2.97
C SER A 38 0.74 6.57 1.90
N LEU A 39 2.04 6.37 2.05
CA LEU A 39 2.79 5.36 1.30
C LEU A 39 3.14 4.23 2.26
N HIS A 40 2.71 3.01 1.96
CA HIS A 40 3.07 1.80 2.71
C HIS A 40 4.05 0.98 1.89
N TYR A 41 5.11 0.48 2.51
CA TYR A 41 6.21 -0.20 1.83
C TYR A 41 6.55 -1.52 2.52
N TYR A 42 6.44 -2.60 1.77
CA TYR A 42 6.76 -3.95 2.22
C TYR A 42 8.11 -4.40 1.65
N ARG A 43 8.98 -4.91 2.52
CA ARG A 43 10.18 -5.66 2.14
C ARG A 43 10.10 -7.11 2.63
N PRO A 44 10.37 -8.11 1.77
CA PRO A 44 10.36 -9.52 2.17
C PRO A 44 11.50 -9.88 3.15
N ASP A 45 12.60 -9.12 3.14
CA ASP A 45 13.72 -9.31 4.06
C ASP A 45 13.53 -8.63 5.43
N GLY A 46 12.44 -7.89 5.62
CA GLY A 46 12.16 -7.12 6.83
C GLY A 46 13.19 -6.02 7.15
N SER A 47 14.14 -5.74 6.25
CA SER A 47 15.29 -4.89 6.51
C SER A 47 15.04 -3.45 6.06
N TYR A 48 14.50 -2.65 6.97
CA TYR A 48 14.17 -1.23 6.71
C TYR A 48 15.26 -0.24 7.14
N ALA A 49 16.31 -0.71 7.82
CA ALA A 49 17.35 0.17 8.35
C ALA A 49 18.07 0.93 7.21
N GLY A 50 17.98 2.26 7.27
CA GLY A 50 18.55 3.18 6.30
C GLY A 50 17.67 3.46 5.07
N TRP A 51 16.50 2.81 4.95
CA TRP A 51 15.52 3.12 3.93
C TRP A 51 14.70 4.36 4.32
N GLY A 52 14.42 5.21 3.34
CA GLY A 52 13.55 6.37 3.48
C GLY A 52 12.88 6.72 2.16
N VAL A 53 12.03 7.74 2.20
CA VAL A 53 11.34 8.25 1.01
C VAL A 53 11.76 9.68 0.73
N HIS A 54 12.25 9.91 -0.48
CA HIS A 54 12.45 11.24 -1.03
C HIS A 54 11.16 11.68 -1.72
N PHE A 55 10.36 12.50 -1.05
CA PHE A 55 9.18 13.15 -1.62
C PHE A 55 9.50 14.55 -2.13
N TRP A 56 8.81 15.00 -3.18
CA TRP A 56 8.89 16.37 -3.67
C TRP A 56 7.62 16.83 -4.38
N GLU A 57 7.43 18.15 -4.48
CA GLU A 57 6.35 18.74 -5.27
C GLU A 57 6.77 19.01 -6.71
N SER A 58 5.84 18.78 -7.63
CA SER A 58 6.02 19.09 -9.05
C SER A 58 5.31 20.40 -9.41
N PHE A 59 5.89 21.10 -10.37
CA PHE A 59 5.35 22.32 -10.97
C PHE A 59 4.76 22.08 -12.36
N GLU A 60 4.58 20.82 -12.75
CA GLU A 60 3.85 20.44 -13.97
C GLU A 60 2.40 20.91 -13.91
N LYS A 61 1.86 21.26 -15.09
CA LYS A 61 0.44 21.59 -15.24
C LYS A 61 -0.36 20.31 -15.13
N VAL A 62 -1.17 20.20 -14.08
CA VAL A 62 -2.07 19.07 -13.84
C VAL A 62 -3.52 19.55 -13.93
N GLN A 63 -4.33 18.82 -14.66
CA GLN A 63 -5.78 19.01 -14.74
C GLN A 63 -6.45 17.63 -14.64
N ASP A 64 -7.46 17.52 -13.78
CA ASP A 64 -8.25 16.29 -13.58
C ASP A 64 -7.38 15.04 -13.33
N GLY A 65 -6.33 15.18 -12.53
CA GLY A 65 -5.40 14.10 -12.20
C GLY A 65 -4.49 13.66 -13.34
N LYS A 66 -4.30 14.49 -14.37
CA LYS A 66 -3.41 14.21 -15.51
C LYS A 66 -2.47 15.37 -15.77
N VAL A 67 -1.22 15.06 -16.10
CA VAL A 67 -0.27 16.06 -16.59
C VAL A 67 -0.71 16.49 -17.99
N VAL A 68 -1.02 17.77 -18.15
CA VAL A 68 -1.52 18.37 -19.40
C VAL A 68 -0.51 19.31 -20.05
N GLY A 69 0.63 19.54 -19.40
CA GLY A 69 1.68 20.39 -19.94
C GLY A 69 2.93 20.38 -19.09
N PRO A 70 4.02 20.98 -19.61
CA PRO A 70 5.30 21.01 -18.92
C PRO A 70 5.22 21.86 -17.64
N ARG A 71 6.21 21.67 -16.77
CA ARG A 71 6.41 22.51 -15.59
C ARG A 71 6.74 23.95 -15.94
N ASP A 72 6.25 24.88 -15.14
CA ASP A 72 6.54 26.32 -15.26
C ASP A 72 7.80 26.74 -14.49
N LYS A 73 8.23 25.95 -13.51
CA LYS A 73 9.52 26.07 -12.81
C LYS A 73 10.04 24.71 -12.34
N ALA A 74 11.21 24.71 -11.72
CA ALA A 74 11.80 23.49 -11.17
C ALA A 74 10.97 22.93 -10.01
N ASP A 75 10.99 21.61 -9.91
CA ASP A 75 10.46 20.83 -8.78
C ASP A 75 11.15 21.26 -7.48
N MET A 76 10.41 21.22 -6.36
CA MET A 76 10.90 21.73 -5.09
C MET A 76 10.79 20.68 -3.99
N PRO A 77 11.74 20.67 -3.03
CA PRO A 77 11.65 19.81 -1.86
C PRO A 77 10.47 20.22 -0.99
N ILE A 78 9.79 19.23 -0.41
CA ILE A 78 8.77 19.46 0.62
C ILE A 78 9.39 19.14 1.99
N MET A 79 8.97 19.85 3.03
CA MET A 79 9.35 19.56 4.43
C MET A 79 10.88 19.38 4.69
N GLY A 80 11.75 19.99 3.89
CA GLY A 80 13.21 19.80 4.00
C GLY A 80 13.72 18.40 3.60
N ILE A 81 12.88 17.60 2.94
CA ILE A 81 13.22 16.29 2.40
C ILE A 81 14.12 16.49 1.18
N SER A 82 15.26 15.79 1.16
CA SER A 82 16.23 15.81 0.06
C SER A 82 16.79 14.42 -0.19
N TRP A 83 17.57 14.24 -1.25
CA TRP A 83 18.24 12.96 -1.51
C TRP A 83 19.17 12.54 -0.36
N GLY A 84 19.94 13.48 0.19
CA GLY A 84 20.83 13.22 1.34
C GLY A 84 20.10 13.13 2.69
N ASN A 85 18.83 13.53 2.73
CA ASN A 85 17.99 13.53 3.93
C ASN A 85 16.57 13.05 3.58
N PRO A 86 16.39 11.75 3.26
CA PRO A 86 15.07 11.22 2.97
C PRO A 86 14.21 11.20 4.21
N MET A 87 12.89 11.26 4.01
CA MET A 87 11.93 11.13 5.09
C MET A 87 12.04 9.74 5.73
N LYS A 88 12.16 9.71 7.06
CA LYS A 88 12.08 8.47 7.84
C LYS A 88 10.63 7.99 7.94
N PRO A 89 10.38 6.67 8.11
CA PRO A 89 9.03 6.16 8.31
C PRO A 89 8.29 6.91 9.43
N THR A 90 7.02 7.20 9.22
CA THR A 90 6.12 7.71 10.26
C THR A 90 5.76 6.60 11.25
N GLY A 91 5.73 5.34 10.78
CA GLY A 91 5.50 4.18 11.63
C GLY A 91 5.61 2.88 10.86
N GLN A 92 5.13 1.81 11.50
CA GLN A 92 5.05 0.47 10.96
C GLN A 92 3.65 -0.09 11.20
N ASP A 93 3.13 -0.83 10.23
CA ASP A 93 1.87 -1.56 10.33
C ASP A 93 2.01 -3.00 9.81
N GLY A 94 0.89 -3.71 9.65
CA GLY A 94 0.89 -5.09 9.16
C GLY A 94 1.31 -5.24 7.70
N PHE A 95 1.32 -4.16 6.91
CA PHE A 95 1.85 -4.20 5.55
C PHE A 95 3.36 -4.00 5.53
N GLY A 96 3.88 -3.06 6.31
CA GLY A 96 5.30 -2.76 6.41
C GLY A 96 5.57 -1.40 7.04
N MET A 97 6.60 -0.71 6.59
CA MET A 97 6.84 0.68 7.00
C MET A 97 5.92 1.62 6.25
N TYR A 98 5.45 2.70 6.87
CA TYR A 98 4.64 3.69 6.20
C TYR A 98 5.09 5.12 6.47
N TRP A 99 4.75 6.01 5.53
CA TRP A 99 5.00 7.44 5.59
C TRP A 99 3.70 8.18 5.35
N GLN A 100 3.39 9.13 6.23
CA GLN A 100 2.22 10.00 6.07
C GLN A 100 2.67 11.45 5.94
N VAL A 101 2.18 12.10 4.89
CA VAL A 101 2.52 13.49 4.54
C VAL A 101 1.22 14.25 4.31
N LYS A 102 1.18 15.53 4.67
CA LYS A 102 0.01 16.36 4.38
C LYS A 102 -0.17 16.49 2.86
N ALA A 103 -1.40 16.25 2.38
CA ALA A 103 -1.68 16.23 0.95
C ALA A 103 -1.43 17.58 0.27
N ASN A 104 -1.56 18.69 1.02
CA ASN A 104 -1.31 20.05 0.53
C ASN A 104 0.18 20.40 0.35
N GLU A 105 1.12 19.54 0.80
CA GLU A 105 2.53 19.65 0.41
C GLU A 105 2.72 19.38 -1.09
N PHE A 106 1.78 18.68 -1.73
CA PHE A 106 1.78 18.39 -3.16
C PHE A 106 0.78 19.31 -3.88
N ARG A 107 1.22 20.52 -4.21
CA ARG A 107 0.34 21.62 -4.67
C ARG A 107 -0.60 21.29 -5.83
N ASN A 108 -0.17 20.43 -6.75
CA ASN A 108 -0.93 20.06 -7.95
C ASN A 108 -1.58 18.67 -7.84
N GLY A 109 -1.56 18.08 -6.63
CA GLY A 109 -2.08 16.75 -6.37
C GLY A 109 -1.28 15.60 -6.98
N LYS A 110 -0.11 15.88 -7.58
CA LYS A 110 0.84 14.85 -8.06
C LYS A 110 1.84 14.57 -6.95
N ILE A 111 1.78 13.38 -6.38
CA ILE A 111 2.74 12.91 -5.39
C ILE A 111 3.92 12.31 -6.14
N ASN A 112 5.12 12.85 -5.97
CA ASN A 112 6.33 12.31 -6.54
C ASN A 112 7.21 11.76 -5.43
N TYR A 113 7.80 10.58 -5.67
CA TYR A 113 8.57 9.90 -4.65
C TYR A 113 9.63 8.95 -5.22
N ILE A 114 10.66 8.72 -4.43
CA ILE A 114 11.64 7.64 -4.60
C ILE A 114 11.85 6.99 -3.23
N ILE A 115 11.73 5.67 -3.16
CA ILE A 115 12.13 4.88 -1.99
C ILE A 115 13.60 4.48 -2.19
N HIS A 116 14.48 4.81 -1.24
CA HIS A 116 15.90 4.54 -1.38
C HIS A 116 16.65 4.38 -0.05
N LYS A 117 17.85 3.81 -0.13
CA LYS A 117 18.84 3.70 0.95
C LYS A 117 20.20 4.20 0.45
N GLY A 118 20.60 5.39 0.90
CA GLY A 118 21.72 6.10 0.27
C GLY A 118 21.46 6.26 -1.22
N ASP A 119 22.44 5.90 -2.06
CA ASP A 119 22.26 5.98 -3.52
C ASP A 119 21.50 4.79 -4.15
N ASN A 120 21.14 3.79 -3.35
CA ASN A 120 20.41 2.62 -3.84
C ASN A 120 18.91 2.89 -3.85
N LYS A 121 18.33 3.13 -5.02
CA LYS A 121 16.87 3.16 -5.21
C LYS A 121 16.28 1.76 -5.06
N ASP A 122 15.09 1.66 -4.50
CA ASP A 122 14.31 0.41 -4.47
C ASP A 122 13.89 0.00 -5.88
N CYS A 123 13.29 0.94 -6.60
CA CYS A 123 12.88 0.80 -7.98
C CYS A 123 13.63 1.86 -8.82
N THR A 124 14.05 1.51 -10.04
CA THR A 124 15.01 2.35 -10.81
C THR A 124 14.42 3.66 -11.32
N LYS A 125 13.10 3.72 -11.52
CA LYS A 125 12.39 4.90 -12.03
C LYS A 125 11.91 5.79 -10.90
N ASP A 126 11.76 7.08 -11.20
CA ASP A 126 11.03 8.00 -10.32
C ASP A 126 9.54 7.66 -10.39
N SER A 127 8.89 7.62 -9.24
CA SER A 127 7.52 7.14 -9.14
C SER A 127 6.56 8.26 -8.77
N THR A 128 5.31 8.11 -9.20
CA THR A 128 4.27 9.09 -8.93
C THR A 128 2.88 8.45 -8.87
N TRP A 129 1.99 9.07 -8.10
CA TRP A 129 0.56 8.89 -8.23
C TRP A 129 -0.16 10.24 -8.05
N MET A 130 -1.45 10.26 -8.37
CA MET A 130 -2.29 11.45 -8.33
C MET A 130 -3.36 11.30 -7.25
N LEU A 131 -3.64 12.37 -6.50
CA LEU A 131 -4.67 12.37 -5.44
C LEU A 131 -6.05 11.85 -5.89
N PRO A 132 -6.55 12.16 -7.11
CA PRO A 132 -7.80 11.58 -7.60
C PRO A 132 -7.81 10.06 -7.75
N GLN A 133 -6.63 9.41 -7.83
CA GLN A 133 -6.54 7.94 -7.84
C GLN A 133 -6.68 7.36 -6.44
N GLY A 134 -6.24 8.09 -5.41
CA GLY A 134 -6.33 7.68 -4.02
C GLY A 134 -5.38 8.45 -3.12
N ARG A 135 -5.66 8.41 -1.80
CA ARG A 135 -4.80 9.00 -0.75
C ARG A 135 -3.76 8.03 -0.22
N GLN A 136 -3.80 6.76 -0.59
CA GLN A 136 -2.80 5.80 -0.16
C GLN A 136 -2.35 4.91 -1.28
N VAL A 137 -1.09 4.50 -1.19
CA VAL A 137 -0.49 3.50 -2.07
C VAL A 137 0.30 2.47 -1.25
N PHE A 138 0.35 1.26 -1.76
CA PHE A 138 1.09 0.13 -1.21
C PHE A 138 2.15 -0.28 -2.23
N ILE A 139 3.41 -0.40 -1.79
CA ILE A 139 4.57 -0.68 -2.63
C ILE A 139 5.28 -1.91 -2.09
N ASN A 140 5.55 -2.88 -2.97
CA ASN A 140 6.41 -4.03 -2.66
C ASN A 140 7.83 -3.74 -3.11
N ALA A 141 8.83 -4.15 -2.33
CA ALA A 141 10.25 -3.95 -2.64
C ALA A 141 10.63 -4.44 -4.04
N GLY A 142 11.32 -3.58 -4.77
CA GLY A 142 11.75 -3.83 -6.15
C GLY A 142 10.63 -3.71 -7.19
N ASP A 143 9.42 -3.34 -6.79
CA ASP A 143 8.29 -3.07 -7.68
C ASP A 143 8.14 -1.56 -7.91
N CYS A 144 7.97 -1.20 -9.18
CA CYS A 144 7.72 0.14 -9.67
C CYS A 144 6.22 0.51 -9.67
N THR A 145 5.35 -0.38 -9.18
CA THR A 145 3.90 -0.28 -9.25
C THR A 145 3.32 0.25 -7.95
N ALA A 146 2.50 1.29 -8.06
CA ALA A 146 1.68 1.77 -6.96
C ALA A 146 0.35 1.02 -6.94
N TYR A 147 0.10 0.25 -5.90
CA TYR A 147 -1.18 -0.42 -5.66
C TYR A 147 -2.07 0.47 -4.78
N PHE A 148 -3.34 0.65 -5.14
CA PHE A 148 -4.25 1.53 -4.40
C PHE A 148 -5.09 0.79 -3.37
N THR A 149 -5.02 -0.54 -3.37
CA THR A 149 -5.66 -1.39 -2.38
C THR A 149 -4.65 -2.33 -1.75
N LEU A 150 -4.89 -2.67 -0.48
CA LEU A 150 -4.10 -3.66 0.24
C LEU A 150 -4.16 -5.03 -0.45
N GLU A 151 -5.34 -5.43 -0.94
CA GLU A 151 -5.56 -6.72 -1.58
C GLU A 151 -4.68 -6.90 -2.83
N GLU A 152 -4.66 -5.92 -3.74
CA GLU A 152 -3.84 -5.99 -4.95
C GLU A 152 -2.36 -6.06 -4.61
N ALA A 153 -1.92 -5.28 -3.62
CA ALA A 153 -0.53 -5.26 -3.18
C ALA A 153 -0.10 -6.61 -2.56
N LEU A 154 -0.96 -7.21 -1.73
CA LEU A 154 -0.71 -8.53 -1.13
C LEU A 154 -0.63 -9.62 -2.20
N LYS A 155 -1.53 -9.58 -3.19
CA LYS A 155 -1.51 -10.53 -4.32
C LYS A 155 -0.24 -10.41 -5.17
N ALA A 156 0.35 -9.22 -5.21
CA ALA A 156 1.57 -8.95 -5.97
C ALA A 156 2.87 -9.19 -5.21
N ARG A 157 2.84 -9.59 -3.93
CA ARG A 157 4.05 -9.91 -3.16
C ARG A 157 4.81 -11.07 -3.83
N LYS A 158 6.12 -10.90 -3.92
CA LYS A 158 7.08 -11.91 -4.40
C LYS A 158 7.80 -12.53 -3.22
#